data_AF-A0A143C2I2-F1
#
_entry.id   AF-A0A143C2I2-F1
#
_cell.length_a   1.000
_cell.length_b   1.000
_cell.length_c   1.000
_cell.angle_alpha   90.00
_cell.angle_beta   90.00
_cell.angle_gamma   90.00
#
_symmetry.space_group_name_H-M   'P 1'
#
loop_
_entity.id
_entity.type
_entity.pdbx_description
1 polymer ?
#
loop_
_entity_poly.entity_id
_entity_poly.type
_entity_poly.pdbx_seq_one_letter_code
_entity_poly.pdbx_strand_id
1 'polypeptide(L)' 'MSERVKVKVLLLFGDDAEIVADVPADERDEPARYPAADIAAAVGLTLEQLPGKSLTAVVGPDDRLSGWRLA' A
#
# COMPACT_ATOMS: atom_id res chain seq x y z
N MET A 1 17.78 9.53 4.62
CA MET A 1 17.65 8.09 4.34
C MET A 1 16.16 7.82 4.20
N SER A 2 15.72 7.24 3.10
CA SER A 2 14.32 6.86 2.89
C SER A 2 14.19 5.38 3.21
N GLU A 3 13.41 5.03 4.23
CA GLU A 3 13.19 3.65 4.65
C GLU A 3 12.18 2.97 3.72
N ARG A 4 12.41 1.71 3.35
CA ARG A 4 11.45 0.91 2.58
C ARG A 4 10.84 -0.16 3.48
N VAL A 5 9.51 -0.14 3.61
CA VAL A 5 8.73 -1.02 4.48
C VAL A 5 7.86 -1.97 3.67
N LYS A 6 7.42 -3.07 4.29
CA LYS A 6 6.43 -4.00 3.73
C LYS A 6 5.03 -3.60 4.15
N VAL A 7 4.12 -3.58 3.19
CA VAL A 7 2.72 -3.22 3.38
C VAL A 7 1.82 -4.17 2.61
N LYS A 8 0.54 -4.17 2.96
CA LYS A 8 -0.48 -4.97 2.28
C LYS A 8 -1.62 -4.09 1.83
N VAL A 9 -2.10 -4.32 0.61
CA VAL A 9 -3.37 -3.77 0.15
C VAL A 9 -4.49 -4.57 0.81
N LEU A 10 -5.26 -3.94 1.68
CA LEU A 10 -6.36 -4.58 2.38
C LEU A 10 -7.56 -4.77 1.44
N LEU A 11 -8.04 -3.67 0.86
CA LEU A 11 -9.21 -3.61 -0.02
C LEU A 11 -9.20 -2.33 -0.86
N LEU A 12 -10.12 -2.25 -1.82
CA LEU A 12 -10.44 -1.00 -2.52
C LEU A 12 -11.72 -0.39 -1.94
N PHE A 13 -11.74 0.93 -1.81
CA PHE A 13 -12.89 1.70 -1.35
C PHE A 13 -13.06 2.94 -2.23
N GLY A 14 -14.08 2.92 -3.10
CA GLY A 14 -14.19 3.92 -4.16
C GLY A 14 -12.99 3.83 -5.11
N ASP A 15 -12.28 4.94 -5.28
CA ASP A 15 -11.08 5.04 -6.12
C ASP A 15 -9.77 4.81 -5.33
N ASP A 16 -9.87 4.60 -4.02
CA ASP A 16 -8.74 4.43 -3.12
C ASP A 16 -8.46 2.97 -2.79
N ALA A 17 -7.20 2.66 -2.52
CA ALA A 17 -6.76 1.44 -1.86
C ALA A 17 -6.45 1.73 -0.38
N GLU A 18 -6.93 0.85 0.49
CA GLU A 18 -6.54 0.86 1.90
C GLU A 18 -5.26 0.05 2.10
N ILE A 19 -4.26 0.70 2.69
CA ILE A 19 -2.92 0.16 2.89
C ILE A 19 -2.65 0.02 4.39
N VAL A 20 -2.17 -1.16 4.78
CA VAL A 20 -1.77 -1.47 6.17
C VAL A 20 -0.34 -2.00 6.19
N ALA A 21 0.33 -1.92 7.34
CA ALA A 21 1.60 -2.61 7.54
C ALA A 21 1.42 -4.14 7.36
N ASP A 22 2.41 -4.81 6.76
CA ASP A 22 2.38 -6.27 6.55
C ASP A 22 2.83 -7.00 7.84
N VAL A 23 2.02 -6.83 8.89
CA VAL A 23 2.19 -7.37 10.26
C VAL A 23 0.91 -8.10 10.70
N PRO A 24 0.93 -8.86 11.81
CA PRO A 24 -0.26 -9.47 12.41
C PRO A 24 -1.41 -8.48 12.62
N ALA A 25 -2.65 -8.93 12.51
CA ALA A 25 -3.81 -8.04 12.45
C ALA A 25 -4.04 -7.23 13.75
N ASP A 26 -3.64 -7.79 14.89
CA ASP A 26 -3.66 -7.18 16.22
C ASP A 26 -2.58 -6.10 16.43
N GLU A 27 -1.57 -6.05 15.55
CA GLU A 27 -0.50 -5.05 15.55
C GLU A 27 -0.69 -3.98 14.47
N ARG A 28 -1.77 -4.04 13.68
CA ARG A 28 -2.01 -3.07 12.60
C ARG A 28 -2.62 -1.79 13.14
N ASP A 29 -2.03 -0.67 12.72
CA ASP A 29 -2.66 0.65 12.80
C ASP A 29 -3.84 0.79 11.83
N GLU A 30 -4.52 1.93 11.92
CA GLU A 30 -5.61 2.29 11.01
C GLU A 30 -5.15 2.29 9.54
N PRO A 31 -5.97 1.77 8.59
CA PRO A 31 -5.59 1.75 7.18
C PRO A 31 -5.42 3.17 6.61
N ALA A 32 -4.30 3.39 5.94
CA ALA A 32 -4.06 4.63 5.20
C ALA A 32 -4.59 4.49 3.77
N ARG A 33 -5.25 5.53 3.27
CA ARG A 33 -5.83 5.56 1.91
C ARG A 33 -4.91 6.23 0.91
N TYR A 34 -4.79 5.59 -0.25
CA TYR A 34 -4.01 6.07 -1.38
C TYR A 34 -4.74 5.80 -2.69
N PRO A 35 -4.58 6.63 -3.73
CA PRO A 35 -5.22 6.38 -5.03
C PRO A 35 -4.85 5.00 -5.58
N ALA A 36 -5.85 4.16 -5.82
CA ALA A 36 -5.63 2.79 -6.27
C ALA A 36 -5.01 2.76 -7.68
N ALA A 37 -5.37 3.73 -8.53
CA ALA A 37 -4.82 3.89 -9.87
C ALA A 37 -3.31 4.13 -9.86
N ASP A 38 -2.80 4.96 -8.94
CA ASP A 38 -1.37 5.24 -8.83
C ASP A 38 -0.58 4.01 -8.39
N ILE A 39 -1.13 3.23 -7.44
CA ILE A 39 -0.52 1.98 -7.00
C ILE A 39 -0.49 0.96 -8.13
N ALA A 40 -1.64 0.72 -8.78
CA ALA A 40 -1.77 -0.20 -9.91
C ALA A 40 -0.79 0.10 -11.03
N ALA A 41 -0.70 1.37 -11.44
CA ALA A 41 0.25 1.82 -12.46
C ALA A 41 1.70 1.58 -12.03
N ALA A 42 2.05 1.88 -10.77
CA ALA A 42 3.40 1.70 -10.26
C ALA A 42 3.83 0.23 -10.19
N VAL A 43 2.91 -0.69 -9.90
CA VAL A 43 3.22 -2.12 -9.73
C VAL A 43 2.89 -2.98 -10.96
N GLY A 44 2.34 -2.38 -12.02
CA GLY A 44 2.00 -3.07 -13.27
C GLY A 44 0.84 -4.06 -13.13
N LEU A 45 -0.14 -3.77 -12.27
CA LEU A 45 -1.34 -4.57 -12.05
C LEU A 45 -2.61 -3.80 -12.42
N THR A 46 -3.72 -4.50 -12.65
CA THR A 46 -5.05 -3.88 -12.70
C THR A 46 -5.60 -3.64 -11.29
N LEU A 47 -6.60 -2.76 -11.15
CA LEU A 47 -7.21 -2.45 -9.85
C LEU A 47 -7.74 -3.72 -9.17
N GLU A 48 -8.41 -4.59 -9.92
CA GLU A 48 -9.00 -5.85 -9.43
C GLU A 48 -7.94 -6.83 -8.88
N GLN A 49 -6.69 -6.67 -9.28
CA GLN A 49 -5.58 -7.50 -8.83
C GLN A 49 -4.91 -6.98 -7.54
N LEU A 50 -5.22 -5.74 -7.11
CA LEU A 50 -4.57 -5.12 -5.95
C LEU A 50 -4.99 -5.72 -4.60
N PRO A 51 -6.28 -5.99 -4.30
CA PRO A 51 -6.68 -6.50 -2.99
C PRO A 51 -5.89 -7.74 -2.55
N GLY A 52 -5.38 -7.71 -1.33
CA GLY A 52 -4.60 -8.79 -0.74
C GLY A 52 -3.12 -8.85 -1.15
N LYS A 53 -2.65 -8.00 -2.07
CA LYS A 53 -1.23 -7.99 -2.49
C LYS A 53 -0.32 -7.41 -1.42
N SER A 54 0.81 -8.06 -1.18
CA SER A 54 1.93 -7.50 -0.42
C SER A 54 2.81 -6.67 -1.34
N LEU A 55 3.11 -5.45 -0.91
CA LEU A 55 3.93 -4.47 -1.62
C LEU A 55 5.07 -4.02 -0.70
N THR A 56 6.03 -3.31 -1.30
CA THR A 56 6.96 -2.45 -0.54
C THR A 56 6.77 -1.00 -0.94
N ALA A 57 6.91 -0.10 0.03
CA ALA A 57 6.80 1.34 -0.16
C ALA A 57 7.91 2.07 0.60
N VAL A 58 8.28 3.24 0.12
CA VAL A 58 9.21 4.15 0.79
C VAL A 58 8.41 5.06 1.72
N VAL A 59 8.86 5.16 2.96
CA VAL A 59 8.34 6.11 3.95
C VAL A 59 8.96 7.48 3.68
N GLY A 60 8.13 8.43 3.30
CA GLY A 60 8.48 9.84 3.11
C GLY A 60 8.18 10.70 4.33
N PRO A 61 8.25 12.03 4.19
CA PRO A 61 7.76 12.96 5.21
C PRO A 61 6.30 12.68 5.58
N ASP A 62 5.95 12.95 6.85
CA ASP A 62 4.60 12.75 7.40
C ASP A 62 4.07 11.31 7.23
N ASP A 63 4.98 10.32 7.29
CA ASP A 63 4.71 8.89 7.13
C ASP A 63 3.99 8.52 5.82
N ARG A 64 4.08 9.39 4.81
CA ARG A 64 3.46 9.16 3.50
C ARG A 64 4.21 8.11 2.71
N LEU A 65 3.49 7.06 2.33
CA LEU A 65 4.02 5.97 1.53
C LEU A 65 4.06 6.34 0.05
N SER A 66 5.14 5.95 -0.62
CA SER A 66 5.34 6.17 -2.06
C SER A 66 6.27 5.11 -2.67
N GLY A 67 6.53 5.19 -3.97
CA GLY A 67 7.52 4.31 -4.62
C GLY A 67 7.17 2.83 -4.54
N TRP A 68 5.88 2.53 -4.73
CA TRP A 68 5.27 1.19 -4.66
C TRP A 68 6.00 0.19 -5.55
N ARG A 69 6.21 -1.02 -5.02
CA ARG A 69 6.73 -2.17 -5.76
C ARG A 69 6.06 -3.44 -5.25
N LEU A 70 5.92 -4.46 -6.09
CA LEU A 70 5.59 -5.81 -5.60
C LEU A 70 6.70 -6.28 -4.64
N ALA A 71 6.28 -6.92 -3.54
CA ALA A 71 7.18 -7.48 -2.53
C ALA A 71 7.75 -8.84 -2.95
#